data_AF-A0A3C0PIY4-F1
#
_entry.id   AF-A0A3C0PIY4-F1
#
_cell.length_a   1.000
_cell.length_b   1.000
_cell.length_c   1.000
_cell.angle_alpha   90.00
_cell.angle_beta   90.00
_cell.angle_gamma   90.00
#
_symmetry.space_group_name_H-M   'P 1'
#
loop_
_entity.id
_entity.type
_entity.pdbx_description
1 polymer ?
#
loop_
_entity_poly.entity_id
_entity_poly.type
_entity_poly.pdbx_seq_one_letter_code
_entity_poly.pdbx_strand_id
1 'polypeptide(L)' 'FTMKRRTTKKPLADLDKERNRLISSLRSPGERPHAVIKRVFGAGRVLVTTVKRAGVKMMATAFAFNLYQLYTLKNAGII' A
#
# COMPACT_ATOMS: atom_id res chain seq x y z
N PHE A 1 -10.99 10.69 -7.56
CA PHE A 1 -11.60 9.65 -8.43
C PHE A 1 -12.23 8.54 -7.61
N THR A 2 -13.55 8.39 -7.62
CA THR A 2 -14.22 7.32 -6.84
C THR A 2 -14.51 6.13 -7.74
N MET A 3 -14.26 4.91 -7.25
CA MET A 3 -14.63 3.69 -7.97
C MET A 3 -16.15 3.51 -7.94
N LYS A 4 -16.73 3.17 -9.08
CA LYS A 4 -18.16 2.86 -9.16
C LYS A 4 -18.40 1.47 -8.61
N ARG A 5 -19.29 1.34 -7.62
CA ARG A 5 -19.63 0.03 -7.04
C ARG A 5 -20.77 -0.63 -7.80
N ARG A 6 -20.76 -1.96 -7.86
CA ARG A 6 -21.88 -2.74 -8.39
C ARG A 6 -23.05 -2.60 -7.44
N THR A 7 -24.25 -2.47 -7.97
CA THR A 7 -25.49 -2.63 -7.19
C THR A 7 -26.08 -4.01 -7.49
N THR A 8 -26.80 -4.60 -6.53
CA THR A 8 -27.37 -5.96 -6.69
C THR A 8 -28.22 -6.11 -7.94
N LYS A 9 -28.89 -5.02 -8.37
CA LYS A 9 -29.81 -5.01 -9.52
C LYS A 9 -29.14 -4.72 -10.87
N LYS A 10 -27.93 -4.15 -10.91
CA LYS A 10 -27.28 -3.74 -12.17
C LYS A 10 -25.79 -4.08 -12.17
N PRO A 11 -25.32 -4.94 -13.09
CA PRO A 11 -23.89 -5.17 -13.26
C PRO A 11 -23.18 -3.90 -13.75
N LEU A 12 -21.86 -3.79 -13.51
CA LEU A 12 -21.07 -2.69 -14.07
C LEU A 12 -21.00 -2.84 -15.58
N ALA A 13 -21.16 -1.72 -16.29
CA ALA A 13 -20.82 -1.64 -17.70
C ALA A 13 -19.31 -1.82 -17.89
N ASP A 14 -18.89 -2.28 -19.07
CA ASP A 14 -17.48 -2.62 -19.32
C ASP A 14 -16.56 -1.38 -19.24
N LEU A 15 -17.04 -0.21 -19.68
CA LEU A 15 -16.33 1.06 -19.51
C LEU A 15 -16.13 1.44 -18.03
N ASP A 16 -17.11 1.13 -17.16
CA ASP A 16 -16.98 1.38 -15.73
C ASP A 16 -15.95 0.44 -15.07
N LYS A 17 -15.84 -0.80 -15.58
CA LYS A 17 -14.83 -1.76 -15.12
C LYS A 17 -13.43 -1.29 -15.49
N GLU A 18 -13.21 -0.89 -16.74
CA GLU A 18 -11.90 -0.36 -17.18
C GLU A 18 -11.53 0.91 -16.43
N ARG A 19 -12.47 1.84 -16.23
CA ARG A 19 -12.25 3.02 -15.37
C ARG A 19 -11.84 2.63 -13.95
N ASN A 20 -12.52 1.68 -13.33
CA ASN A 20 -12.17 1.21 -11.98
C ASN A 20 -10.80 0.53 -11.94
N ARG A 21 -10.44 -0.23 -12.99
CA ARG A 21 -9.11 -0.84 -13.15
C ARG A 21 -8.02 0.22 -13.23
N LEU A 22 -8.22 1.28 -14.01
CA LEU A 22 -7.28 2.41 -14.09
C LEU A 22 -7.14 3.14 -12.75
N ILE A 23 -8.26 3.41 -12.06
CA ILE A 23 -8.24 4.02 -10.72
C ILE A 23 -7.47 3.13 -9.73
N SER A 24 -7.67 1.81 -9.80
CA SER A 24 -6.95 0.84 -8.96
C SER A 24 -5.45 0.83 -9.28
N SER A 25 -5.07 0.82 -10.55
CA SER A 25 -3.68 0.88 -10.98
C SER A 25 -2.98 2.15 -10.49
N LEU A 26 -3.69 3.30 -10.50
CA LEU A 26 -3.15 4.56 -10.00
C LEU A 26 -2.99 4.56 -8.47
N ARG A 27 -3.87 3.90 -7.73
CA ARG A 27 -3.83 3.83 -6.26
C ARG A 27 -2.89 2.78 -5.70
N SER A 28 -2.70 1.68 -6.43
CA SER A 28 -1.92 0.53 -5.98
C SER A 28 -0.51 0.91 -5.48
N PRO A 29 0.23 1.86 -6.10
CA PRO A 29 1.53 2.29 -5.59
C PRO A 29 1.48 2.94 -4.20
N GLY A 30 0.43 3.71 -3.90
CA GLY A 30 0.30 4.42 -2.62
C GLY A 30 -0.18 3.52 -1.46
N GLU A 31 -0.98 2.49 -1.75
CA GLU A 31 -1.44 1.53 -0.73
C GLU A 31 -0.39 0.44 -0.44
N ARG A 32 0.50 0.16 -1.39
CA ARG A 32 1.61 -0.80 -1.26
C ARG A 32 2.52 -0.58 -0.03
N PRO A 33 3.05 0.63 0.26
CA PRO A 33 3.90 0.84 1.44
C PRO A 33 3.19 0.47 2.74
N HIS A 34 1.91 0.87 2.89
CA HIS A 34 1.13 0.50 4.06
C HIS A 34 0.93 -1.02 4.18
N ALA A 35 0.69 -1.70 3.06
CA ALA A 35 0.52 -3.16 3.06
C ALA A 35 1.81 -3.89 3.43
N VAL A 36 2.97 -3.45 2.92
CA VAL A 36 4.28 -4.05 3.21
C VAL A 36 4.68 -3.80 4.65
N ILE A 37 4.53 -2.57 5.16
CA ILE A 37 4.82 -2.21 6.55
C ILE A 37 4.00 -3.06 7.53
N LYS A 38 2.70 -3.26 7.24
CA LYS A 38 1.83 -4.05 8.10
C LYS A 38 2.11 -5.56 8.02
N ARG A 39 2.34 -6.10 6.81
CA ARG A 39 2.47 -7.55 6.60
C ARG A 39 3.89 -8.08 6.74
N VAL A 40 4.86 -7.44 6.08
CA VAL A 40 6.26 -7.92 6.04
C VAL A 40 7.00 -7.50 7.31
N PHE A 41 6.87 -6.24 7.71
CA PHE A 41 7.57 -5.72 8.90
C PHE A 41 6.80 -5.96 10.21
N GLY A 42 5.56 -6.47 10.14
CA GLY A 42 4.73 -6.73 11.32
C GLY A 42 4.36 -5.49 12.13
N ALA A 43 4.59 -4.28 11.61
CA ALA A 43 4.45 -3.03 12.33
C ALA A 43 2.99 -2.54 12.45
N GLY A 44 2.00 -3.40 12.18
CA GLY A 44 0.59 -3.10 12.39
C GLY A 44 0.22 -2.90 13.85
N ARG A 45 0.95 -3.56 14.77
CA ARG A 45 0.91 -3.32 16.20
C ARG A 45 2.33 -3.32 16.74
N VAL A 46 2.67 -2.31 17.52
CA VAL A 46 3.95 -2.21 18.22
C VAL A 46 3.72 -2.41 19.71
N LEU A 47 4.44 -3.35 20.32
CA LEU A 47 4.39 -3.66 21.75
C LEU A 47 5.16 -2.62 22.60
N VAL A 48 4.94 -1.34 22.33
CA VAL A 48 5.50 -0.23 23.11
C VAL A 48 4.37 0.61 23.66
N THR A 49 4.46 0.98 24.92
CA THR A 49 3.38 1.66 25.66
C THR A 49 3.40 3.18 25.48
N THR A 50 4.51 3.76 25.01
CA THR A 50 4.65 5.21 24.86
C THR A 50 4.60 5.64 23.40
N VAL A 51 3.87 6.73 23.12
CA VAL A 51 3.71 7.30 21.77
C VAL A 51 5.05 7.71 21.17
N LYS A 52 5.95 8.28 21.96
CA LYS A 52 7.30 8.66 21.50
C LYS A 52 8.08 7.45 20.96
N ARG A 53 8.07 6.31 21.67
CA ARG A 53 8.75 5.08 21.23
C ARG A 53 8.05 4.44 20.02
N ALA A 54 6.73 4.53 19.94
CA ALA A 54 5.98 4.10 18.76
C ALA A 54 6.39 4.92 17.52
N GLY A 55 6.49 6.25 17.65
CA GLY A 55 6.95 7.14 16.59
C GLY A 55 8.35 6.76 16.07
N VAL A 56 9.31 6.55 16.97
CA VAL A 56 10.67 6.13 16.58
C VAL A 56 10.67 4.77 15.87
N LYS A 57 9.89 3.79 16.35
CA LYS A 57 9.76 2.49 15.66
C LYS A 57 9.14 2.63 14.27
N MET A 58 8.15 3.50 14.12
CA MET A 58 7.53 3.77 12.81
C MET A 58 8.51 4.47 11.86
N MET A 59 9.32 5.42 12.35
CA MET A 59 10.38 6.05 11.55
C MET A 59 11.39 5.01 11.07
N ALA A 60 11.89 4.15 11.97
CA ALA A 60 12.81 3.07 11.61
C ALA A 60 12.21 2.11 10.57
N THR A 61 10.92 1.79 10.71
CA THR A 61 10.20 0.93 9.75
C THR A 61 10.06 1.59 8.37
N ALA A 62 9.83 2.91 8.32
CA ALA A 62 9.79 3.66 7.06
C ALA A 62 11.16 3.68 6.35
N PHE A 63 12.26 3.86 7.10
CA PHE A 63 13.61 3.74 6.53
C PHE A 63 13.88 2.33 6.00
N ALA A 64 13.53 1.30 6.76
CA ALA A 64 13.67 -0.09 6.31
C ALA A 64 12.83 -0.39 5.06
N PHE A 65 11.63 0.18 4.94
CA PHE A 65 10.81 0.07 3.74
C PHE A 65 11.49 0.69 2.52
N ASN A 66 12.09 1.89 2.65
CA ASN A 66 12.81 2.52 1.54
C ASN A 66 13.99 1.66 1.06
N LEU A 67 14.73 1.03 1.98
CA LEU A 67 15.81 0.11 1.63
C LEU A 67 15.28 -1.16 0.94
N TYR A 68 14.19 -1.73 1.45
CA TYR A 68 13.53 -2.89 0.83
C TYR A 68 13.02 -2.57 -0.58
N GLN A 69 12.49 -1.36 -0.79
CA GLN A 69 12.05 -0.87 -2.09
C GLN A 69 13.24 -0.72 -3.04
N LEU A 70 14.37 -0.18 -2.58
CA LEU A 70 15.58 -0.05 -3.39
C LEU A 70 16.13 -1.42 -3.81
N TYR A 71 16.17 -2.39 -2.88
CA TYR A 71 16.57 -3.76 -3.21
C TYR A 71 15.62 -4.42 -4.21
N THR A 72 14.32 -4.20 -4.06
CA THR A 72 13.30 -4.69 -5.01
C THR A 72 13.51 -4.09 -6.41
N LEU A 73 13.83 -2.81 -6.51
CA LEU A 73 14.10 -2.13 -7.78
C LEU A 73 15.40 -2.61 -8.43
N LYS A 74 16.45 -2.85 -7.63
CA LYS A 74 17.71 -3.45 -8.09
C LYS A 74 17.50 -4.86 -8.65
N ASN A 75 16.74 -5.69 -7.94
CA ASN A 75 16.43 -7.05 -8.41
C ASN A 75 15.55 -7.05 -9.67
N ALA A 76 14.75 -6.00 -9.87
CA ALA A 76 13.96 -5.83 -11.09
C ALA A 76 14.79 -5.29 -12.28
N GLY A 77 16.08 -4.97 -12.08
CA GLY A 77 16.96 -4.43 -13.11
C GLY A 77 16.60 -3.01 -13.57
N ILE A 78 15.83 -2.27 -12.76
CA ILE A 78 15.42 -0.89 -13.05
C ILE A 78 16.52 0.10 -12.63
N ILE A 79 17.33 -0.28 -11.63
CA ILE A 79 18.47 0.46 -11.07
C ILE A 79 19.66 -0.49 -10.95
#